data_AF-A0A1R1XGP1-F1
#
_entry.id   AF-A0A1R1XGP1-F1
#
_cell.length_a   1.000
_cell.length_b   1.000
_cell.length_c   1.000
_cell.angle_alpha   90.00
_cell.angle_beta   90.00
_cell.angle_gamma   90.00
#
_symmetry.space_group_name_H-M   'P 1'
#
loop_
_entity.id
_entity.type
_entity.pdbx_description
1 polymer ?
#
loop_
_entity_poly.entity_id
_entity_poly.type
_entity_poly.pdbx_seq_one_letter_code
_entity_poly.pdbx_strand_id
1 'polypeptide(L)'
;MLHPDLEHLINRDNSNPSIYLVDHNSVNIKQSYMDKFVHGIVDHHFDEKLHLNSKIRNLHPVCSCTSLVVLMIKKRLEELQISDYKESMPPNLIMSLLSSLSIDTSNFNNSYAEKIKDEDIEATEWLLNLLDKYGTSVDSELEKVTAVSTIIPESIKFNNKSSSPLFANISNKLSKYFALLHSLKSDISQLDLTDLFEKDYKLVSVKNESFGIIDYGTSSIPARLPYLVNKFGINLISKKMHQFALSNNLQAFIFLNSGKSEDISNNLNASTHHQPDSGAFGREVSIFFAPNSQLFDRASINNTIDLLAKSDLQLTPYNFSHPNDHGALAASSHIKQDYNDINGLENDVYFFTQNNTLASRKQLIPTVSNILSQIKPKRSQNSPNL
;
A
#
# COMPACT_ATOMS: atom_id res chain seq x y z
N MET A 1 -20.20 -11.96 -21.04
CA MET A 1 -20.25 -10.57 -21.53
C MET A 1 -18.88 -9.97 -21.32
N LEU A 2 -18.26 -9.44 -22.38
CA LEU A 2 -17.00 -8.70 -22.28
C LEU A 2 -17.27 -7.31 -21.67
N HIS A 3 -16.30 -6.77 -20.95
CA HIS A 3 -16.41 -5.41 -20.41
C HIS A 3 -16.45 -4.40 -21.58
N PRO A 4 -17.34 -3.39 -21.58
CA PRO A 4 -17.51 -2.44 -22.68
C PRO A 4 -16.20 -1.80 -23.15
N ASP A 5 -15.30 -1.50 -22.21
CA ASP A 5 -14.01 -0.85 -22.47
C ASP A 5 -13.03 -1.69 -23.31
N LEU A 6 -13.29 -2.99 -23.50
CA LEU A 6 -12.41 -3.88 -24.24
C LEU A 6 -13.00 -4.39 -25.56
N GLU A 7 -14.25 -4.06 -25.87
CA GLU A 7 -14.83 -4.38 -27.18
C GLU A 7 -13.99 -3.79 -28.32
N HIS A 8 -13.34 -2.64 -28.08
CA HIS A 8 -12.45 -2.01 -29.06
C HIS A 8 -11.09 -2.69 -29.22
N LEU A 9 -10.60 -3.43 -28.22
CA LEU A 9 -9.31 -4.12 -28.27
C LEU A 9 -9.40 -5.50 -28.93
N ILE A 10 -10.59 -6.10 -28.96
CA ILE A 10 -10.80 -7.42 -29.56
C ILE A 10 -11.30 -7.29 -31.02
N ASN A 11 -12.00 -6.20 -31.37
CA ASN A 11 -12.68 -6.08 -32.66
C ASN A 11 -11.87 -5.47 -33.82
N ARG A 12 -10.60 -5.08 -33.63
CA ARG A 12 -9.88 -4.40 -34.72
C ARG A 12 -9.14 -5.31 -35.70
N ASP A 13 -8.70 -6.52 -35.32
CA ASP A 13 -7.85 -7.33 -36.24
C ASP A 13 -7.90 -8.87 -36.06
N ASN A 14 -8.87 -9.47 -35.35
CA ASN A 14 -8.85 -10.91 -35.01
C ASN A 14 -7.57 -11.39 -34.25
N SER A 15 -6.66 -10.49 -33.86
CA SER A 15 -5.50 -10.79 -33.04
C SER A 15 -5.89 -10.80 -31.57
N ASN A 16 -5.70 -11.92 -30.89
CA ASN A 16 -5.85 -11.98 -29.44
C ASN A 16 -4.90 -10.97 -28.77
N PRO A 17 -5.36 -10.18 -27.79
CA PRO A 17 -4.49 -9.23 -27.10
C PRO A 17 -3.37 -9.97 -26.37
N SER A 18 -2.17 -9.37 -26.32
CA SER A 18 -1.06 -9.83 -25.49
C SER A 18 -0.97 -8.98 -24.24
N ILE A 19 -1.15 -9.61 -23.07
CA ILE A 19 -1.13 -8.94 -21.77
C ILE A 19 0.16 -9.29 -21.04
N TYR A 20 0.79 -8.27 -20.48
CA TYR A 20 1.96 -8.41 -19.63
C TYR A 20 1.61 -7.84 -18.25
N LEU A 21 1.73 -8.66 -17.22
CA LEU A 21 1.52 -8.24 -15.83
C LEU A 21 2.83 -7.71 -15.27
N VAL A 22 2.78 -6.54 -14.63
CA VAL A 22 3.94 -5.89 -13.99
C VAL A 22 3.53 -5.47 -12.57
N ASP A 23 4.38 -5.79 -11.58
CA ASP A 23 4.13 -5.53 -10.14
C ASP A 23 2.95 -6.33 -9.53
N HIS A 24 2.49 -7.34 -10.25
CA HIS A 24 1.56 -8.37 -9.79
C HIS A 24 1.65 -9.60 -10.71
N ASN A 25 1.31 -10.78 -10.20
CA ASN A 25 1.36 -12.03 -10.95
C ASN A 25 0.00 -12.75 -11.07
N SER A 26 -1.07 -12.03 -10.73
CA SER A 26 -2.46 -12.45 -10.83
C SER A 26 -3.30 -11.34 -11.45
N VAL A 27 -4.20 -11.71 -12.34
CA VAL A 27 -5.19 -10.75 -12.87
C VAL A 27 -6.25 -10.50 -11.80
N ASN A 28 -6.75 -9.27 -11.71
CA ASN A 28 -7.87 -8.98 -10.82
C ASN A 28 -9.06 -9.90 -11.14
N ILE A 29 -9.78 -10.39 -10.13
CA ILE A 29 -10.91 -11.30 -10.34
C ILE A 29 -11.98 -10.74 -11.30
N LYS A 30 -12.21 -9.42 -11.26
CA LYS A 30 -13.12 -8.71 -12.18
C LYS A 30 -12.61 -8.68 -13.62
N GLN A 31 -11.33 -8.93 -13.82
CA GLN A 31 -10.62 -8.98 -15.09
C GLN A 31 -10.23 -10.42 -15.48
N SER A 32 -10.65 -11.46 -14.75
CA SER A 32 -10.29 -12.87 -15.00
C SER A 32 -10.52 -13.36 -16.44
N TYR A 33 -11.42 -12.72 -17.20
CA TYR A 33 -11.58 -12.98 -18.64
C TYR A 33 -10.31 -12.68 -19.46
N MET A 34 -9.34 -11.95 -18.89
CA MET A 34 -8.03 -11.63 -19.46
C MET A 34 -6.97 -12.72 -19.22
N ASP A 35 -7.22 -13.69 -18.33
CA ASP A 35 -6.21 -14.69 -17.90
C ASP A 35 -5.58 -15.45 -19.07
N LYS A 36 -6.40 -15.80 -20.05
CA LYS A 36 -5.97 -16.53 -21.27
C LYS A 36 -5.08 -15.72 -22.21
N PHE A 37 -4.99 -14.41 -21.99
CA PHE A 37 -4.22 -13.48 -22.81
C PHE A 37 -2.92 -13.04 -22.13
N VAL A 38 -2.64 -13.51 -20.90
CA VAL A 38 -1.39 -13.24 -20.21
C VAL A 38 -0.24 -13.97 -20.89
N HIS A 39 0.68 -13.21 -21.46
CA HIS A 39 1.87 -13.67 -22.17
C HIS A 39 3.16 -13.46 -21.40
N GLY A 40 3.15 -12.55 -20.41
CA GLY A 40 4.31 -12.30 -19.59
C GLY A 40 3.99 -11.76 -18.21
N ILE A 41 4.89 -12.01 -17.26
CA ILE A 41 4.84 -11.54 -15.88
C ILE A 41 6.22 -11.05 -15.49
N VAL A 42 6.29 -9.85 -14.92
CA VAL A 42 7.44 -9.33 -14.19
C VAL A 42 6.93 -8.85 -12.83
N ASP A 43 7.35 -9.48 -11.73
CA ASP A 43 6.80 -9.16 -10.42
C ASP A 43 7.81 -9.41 -9.30
N HIS A 44 7.62 -8.72 -8.18
CA HIS A 44 8.42 -8.87 -6.97
C HIS A 44 7.62 -9.34 -5.75
N HIS A 45 6.31 -9.58 -5.91
CA HIS A 45 5.46 -10.17 -4.87
C HIS A 45 5.64 -11.70 -4.75
N PHE A 46 4.91 -12.30 -3.81
CA PHE A 46 4.86 -13.74 -3.66
C PHE A 46 4.30 -14.38 -4.94
N ASP A 47 4.97 -15.42 -5.42
CA ASP A 47 4.57 -16.15 -6.62
C ASP A 47 3.32 -17.02 -6.35
N GLU A 48 2.16 -16.58 -6.86
CA GLU A 48 0.87 -17.30 -6.73
C GLU A 48 0.79 -18.57 -7.60
N LYS A 49 1.86 -18.90 -8.34
CA LYS A 49 1.94 -20.06 -9.24
C LYS A 49 0.92 -20.05 -10.38
N LEU A 50 0.50 -18.85 -10.78
CA LEU A 50 -0.37 -18.62 -11.93
C LEU A 50 0.43 -18.40 -13.23
N HIS A 51 -0.27 -18.55 -14.35
CA HIS A 51 0.20 -18.35 -15.73
C HIS A 51 1.59 -18.97 -16.02
N LEU A 52 1.81 -20.21 -15.58
CA LEU A 52 3.11 -20.91 -15.65
C LEU A 52 3.67 -21.06 -17.07
N ASN A 53 2.80 -21.00 -18.09
CA ASN A 53 3.18 -21.12 -19.50
C ASN A 53 3.50 -19.76 -20.16
N SER A 54 3.57 -18.68 -19.39
CA SER A 54 3.92 -17.35 -19.90
C SER A 54 5.34 -17.36 -20.50
N LYS A 55 5.50 -16.72 -21.66
CA LYS A 55 6.80 -16.67 -22.37
C LYS A 55 7.84 -15.88 -21.59
N ILE A 56 7.39 -14.85 -20.89
CA ILE A 56 8.22 -14.03 -20.00
C ILE A 56 7.70 -14.28 -18.58
N ARG A 57 8.54 -14.81 -17.70
CA ARG A 57 8.15 -15.05 -16.30
C ARG A 57 9.32 -14.74 -15.39
N ASN A 58 9.42 -13.48 -15.00
CA ASN A 58 10.47 -12.95 -14.15
C ASN A 58 9.89 -12.57 -12.78
N LEU A 59 9.95 -13.49 -11.82
CA LEU A 59 9.45 -13.27 -10.46
C LEU A 59 10.58 -13.44 -9.46
N HIS A 60 11.05 -12.34 -8.89
CA HIS A 60 12.15 -12.34 -7.93
C HIS A 60 11.89 -11.36 -6.78
N PRO A 61 12.17 -11.75 -5.53
CA PRO A 61 11.92 -10.90 -4.36
C PRO A 61 12.96 -9.78 -4.29
N VAL A 62 12.67 -8.66 -4.94
CA VAL A 62 13.46 -7.42 -4.92
C VAL A 62 12.65 -6.28 -4.28
N CYS A 63 13.28 -5.14 -3.99
CA CYS A 63 12.58 -4.04 -3.35
C CYS A 63 11.58 -3.37 -4.30
N SER A 64 11.94 -3.15 -5.56
CA SER A 64 11.05 -2.61 -6.60
C SER A 64 10.92 -3.55 -7.80
N CYS A 65 9.70 -3.80 -8.28
CA CYS A 65 9.49 -4.50 -9.56
C CYS A 65 10.17 -3.76 -10.73
N THR A 66 10.35 -2.43 -10.61
CA THR A 66 11.05 -1.60 -11.61
C THR A 66 12.48 -2.06 -11.83
N SER A 67 13.16 -2.57 -10.79
CA SER A 67 14.51 -3.13 -10.90
C SER A 67 14.57 -4.25 -11.94
N LEU A 68 13.61 -5.18 -11.89
CA LEU A 68 13.52 -6.30 -12.83
C LEU A 68 13.24 -5.82 -14.26
N VAL A 69 12.34 -4.84 -14.42
CA VAL A 69 12.00 -4.26 -15.73
C VAL A 69 13.22 -3.57 -16.34
N VAL A 70 13.95 -2.77 -15.55
CA VAL A 70 15.15 -2.06 -15.97
C VAL A 70 16.23 -3.03 -16.45
N LEU A 71 16.50 -4.10 -15.68
CA LEU A 71 17.49 -5.11 -16.06
C LEU A 71 17.08 -5.90 -17.30
N MET A 72 15.78 -6.16 -17.48
CA MET A 72 15.28 -6.75 -18.72
C MET A 72 15.48 -5.84 -19.93
N ILE A 73 15.23 -4.54 -19.79
CA ILE A 73 15.48 -3.55 -20.86
C ILE A 73 16.98 -3.51 -21.17
N LYS A 74 17.84 -3.36 -20.16
CA LYS A 74 19.30 -3.38 -20.31
C LYS A 74 19.76 -4.60 -21.11
N LYS A 75 19.38 -5.79 -20.66
CA LYS A 75 19.70 -7.05 -21.36
C LYS A 75 19.21 -7.04 -22.80
N ARG A 76 17.99 -6.56 -23.06
CA ARG A 76 17.43 -6.54 -24.41
C ARG A 76 18.18 -5.58 -25.33
N LEU A 77 18.58 -4.42 -24.84
CA LEU A 77 19.36 -3.45 -25.61
C LEU A 77 20.76 -4.00 -25.95
N GLU A 78 21.38 -4.73 -25.01
CA GLU A 78 22.66 -5.43 -25.22
C GLU A 78 22.53 -6.54 -26.28
N GLU A 79 21.48 -7.37 -26.21
CA GLU A 79 21.19 -8.41 -27.21
C GLU A 79 20.99 -7.83 -28.61
N LEU A 80 20.35 -6.67 -28.70
CA LEU A 80 20.13 -5.94 -29.95
C LEU A 80 21.37 -5.15 -30.41
N GLN A 81 22.47 -5.19 -29.64
CA GLN A 81 23.72 -4.49 -29.93
C GLN A 81 23.51 -2.97 -30.12
N ILE A 82 22.54 -2.39 -29.43
CA ILE A 82 22.34 -0.94 -29.40
C ILE A 82 23.47 -0.35 -28.55
N SER A 83 24.18 0.64 -29.04
CA SER A 83 25.33 1.25 -28.35
C SER A 83 25.05 2.67 -27.85
N ASP A 84 24.11 3.36 -28.50
CA ASP A 84 23.51 4.61 -28.03
C ASP A 84 22.08 4.35 -27.56
N TYR A 85 21.89 4.39 -26.25
CA TYR A 85 20.58 4.15 -25.65
C TYR A 85 19.71 5.41 -25.61
N LYS A 86 20.18 6.59 -26.03
CA LYS A 86 19.48 7.86 -25.76
C LYS A 86 18.07 7.93 -26.36
N GLU A 87 17.85 7.28 -27.50
CA GLU A 87 16.53 7.18 -28.12
C GLU A 87 15.63 6.17 -27.38
N SER A 88 16.16 5.02 -26.97
CA SER A 88 15.40 3.96 -26.29
C SER A 88 15.18 4.22 -24.79
N MET A 89 16.10 4.97 -24.17
CA MET A 89 16.15 5.32 -22.75
C MET A 89 16.36 6.84 -22.61
N PRO A 90 15.41 7.68 -23.06
CA PRO A 90 15.55 9.12 -22.92
C PRO A 90 15.55 9.54 -21.45
N PRO A 91 16.12 10.72 -21.09
CA PRO A 91 16.26 11.15 -19.70
C PRO A 91 14.94 11.16 -18.90
N ASN A 92 13.82 11.54 -19.52
CA ASN A 92 12.52 11.53 -18.85
C ASN A 92 12.07 10.11 -18.46
N LEU A 93 12.29 9.10 -19.31
CA LEU A 93 12.01 7.70 -18.97
C LEU A 93 12.92 7.22 -17.84
N ILE A 94 14.22 7.56 -17.90
CA ILE A 94 15.17 7.24 -16.83
C ILE A 94 14.72 7.84 -15.50
N MET A 95 14.33 9.12 -15.49
CA MET A 95 13.81 9.80 -14.30
C MET A 95 12.53 9.14 -13.76
N SER A 96 11.63 8.68 -14.63
CA SER A 96 10.44 7.93 -14.22
C SER A 96 10.80 6.58 -13.57
N LEU A 97 11.75 5.83 -14.13
CA LEU A 97 12.19 4.55 -13.56
C LEU A 97 12.92 4.74 -12.21
N LEU A 98 13.77 5.76 -12.12
CA LEU A 98 14.42 6.15 -10.87
C LEU A 98 13.42 6.59 -9.81
N SER A 99 12.26 7.14 -10.20
CA SER A 99 11.24 7.55 -9.23
C SER A 99 10.70 6.37 -8.42
N SER A 100 10.28 5.29 -9.08
CA SER A 100 9.78 4.07 -8.45
C SER A 100 10.87 3.40 -7.61
N LEU A 101 12.08 3.25 -8.18
CA LEU A 101 13.24 2.71 -7.47
C LEU A 101 13.51 3.49 -6.18
N SER A 102 13.56 4.83 -6.26
CA SER A 102 13.86 5.66 -5.10
C SER A 102 12.78 5.59 -4.02
N ILE A 103 11.50 5.51 -4.39
CA ILE A 103 10.40 5.41 -3.43
C ILE A 103 10.38 4.03 -2.75
N ASP A 104 10.49 2.95 -3.52
CA ASP A 104 10.37 1.59 -2.99
C ASP A 104 11.56 1.22 -2.10
N THR A 105 12.77 1.61 -2.51
CA THR A 105 14.01 1.41 -1.73
C THR A 105 14.16 2.41 -0.57
N SER A 106 13.21 3.34 -0.40
CA SER A 106 13.32 4.44 0.56
C SER A 106 14.64 5.21 0.43
N ASN A 107 15.03 5.50 -0.81
CA ASN A 107 16.29 6.14 -1.18
C ASN A 107 17.52 5.40 -0.64
N PHE A 108 17.54 4.07 -0.72
CA PHE A 108 18.65 3.25 -0.21
C PHE A 108 18.99 3.52 1.26
N ASN A 109 17.97 3.81 2.08
CA ASN A 109 18.15 4.00 3.52
C ASN A 109 18.55 2.68 4.19
N ASN A 110 19.53 2.75 5.09
CA ASN A 110 19.98 1.62 5.89
C ASN A 110 18.87 0.85 6.62
N SER A 111 17.79 1.51 7.05
CA SER A 111 16.65 0.84 7.70
C SER A 111 15.90 -0.11 6.76
N TYR A 112 16.17 -0.05 5.45
CA TYR A 112 15.64 -0.93 4.42
C TYR A 112 16.70 -1.86 3.81
N ALA A 113 17.95 -1.84 4.31
CA ALA A 113 19.07 -2.56 3.72
C ALA A 113 18.79 -4.06 3.50
N GLU A 114 18.10 -4.73 4.41
CA GLU A 114 17.76 -6.16 4.30
C GLU A 114 16.80 -6.47 3.13
N LYS A 115 15.99 -5.48 2.73
CA LYS A 115 15.01 -5.60 1.64
C LYS A 115 15.60 -5.25 0.28
N ILE A 116 16.60 -4.38 0.24
CA ILE A 116 17.31 -3.97 -0.98
C ILE A 116 18.16 -5.15 -1.46
N LYS A 117 18.06 -5.48 -2.75
CA LYS A 117 18.81 -6.56 -3.39
C LYS A 117 19.78 -6.02 -4.44
N ASP A 118 20.67 -6.88 -4.91
CA ASP A 118 21.69 -6.54 -5.90
C ASP A 118 21.06 -6.00 -7.19
N GLU A 119 19.89 -6.52 -7.57
CA GLU A 119 19.15 -6.05 -8.73
C GLU A 119 18.65 -4.60 -8.58
N ASP A 120 18.26 -4.18 -7.38
CA ASP A 120 17.85 -2.80 -7.10
C ASP A 120 19.04 -1.83 -7.25
N ILE A 121 20.21 -2.27 -6.79
CA ILE A 121 21.47 -1.52 -6.90
C ILE A 121 21.89 -1.43 -8.37
N GLU A 122 21.99 -2.57 -9.05
CA GLU A 122 22.45 -2.64 -10.44
C GLU A 122 21.56 -1.82 -11.38
N ALA A 123 20.23 -1.95 -11.24
CA ALA A 123 19.27 -1.18 -12.02
C ALA A 123 19.46 0.32 -11.80
N THR A 124 19.61 0.75 -10.55
CA THR A 124 19.76 2.17 -10.19
C THR A 124 21.09 2.73 -10.68
N GLU A 125 22.20 2.03 -10.47
CA GLU A 125 23.51 2.45 -10.94
C GLU A 125 23.56 2.55 -12.46
N TRP A 126 22.98 1.58 -13.17
CA TRP A 126 22.91 1.63 -14.63
C TRP A 126 22.17 2.88 -15.13
N LEU A 127 21.01 3.18 -14.56
CA LEU A 127 20.23 4.37 -14.91
C LEU A 127 20.96 5.67 -14.61
N LEU A 128 21.61 5.78 -13.45
CA LEU A 128 22.43 6.96 -13.09
C LEU A 128 23.61 7.13 -14.05
N ASN A 129 24.29 6.04 -14.41
CA ASN A 129 25.41 6.06 -15.35
C ASN A 129 24.96 6.46 -16.77
N LEU A 130 23.72 6.17 -17.17
CA LEU A 130 23.17 6.66 -18.44
C LEU A 130 22.98 8.17 -18.46
N LEU A 131 22.46 8.76 -17.37
CA LEU A 131 22.37 10.21 -17.25
C LEU A 131 23.76 10.86 -17.34
N ASP A 132 24.72 10.30 -16.59
CA ASP A 132 26.12 10.76 -16.63
C ASP A 132 26.69 10.68 -18.07
N LYS A 133 26.47 9.56 -18.78
CA LYS A 133 26.87 9.40 -20.20
C LYS A 133 26.19 10.39 -21.14
N TYR A 134 24.96 10.81 -20.85
CA TYR A 134 24.24 11.83 -21.63
C TYR A 134 24.67 13.26 -21.29
N GLY A 135 25.61 13.44 -20.36
CA GLY A 135 26.07 14.75 -19.92
C GLY A 135 25.03 15.50 -19.08
N THR A 136 24.18 14.76 -18.36
CA THR A 136 23.16 15.32 -17.46
C THR A 136 23.20 14.60 -16.10
N SER A 137 22.35 15.01 -15.18
CA SER A 137 22.21 14.41 -13.86
C SER A 137 20.74 14.44 -13.42
N VAL A 138 20.42 13.72 -12.35
CA VAL A 138 19.08 13.76 -11.73
C VAL A 138 18.70 15.19 -11.35
N ASP A 139 19.62 15.92 -10.70
CA ASP A 139 19.41 17.31 -10.32
C ASP A 139 19.21 18.22 -11.54
N SER A 140 20.02 18.05 -12.59
CA SER A 140 19.91 18.84 -13.82
C SER A 140 18.61 18.58 -14.59
N GLU A 141 18.13 17.33 -14.63
CA GLU A 141 16.81 17.03 -15.20
C GLU A 141 15.68 17.57 -14.34
N LEU A 142 15.84 17.54 -13.01
CA LEU A 142 14.86 18.04 -12.07
C LEU A 142 14.70 19.57 -12.16
N GLU A 143 15.79 20.31 -12.33
CA GLU A 143 15.79 21.78 -12.51
C GLU A 143 15.05 22.24 -13.77
N LYS A 144 14.92 21.37 -14.79
CA LYS A 144 14.11 21.68 -15.99
C LYS A 144 12.61 21.71 -15.71
N VAL A 145 12.17 21.10 -14.60
CA VAL A 145 10.76 21.07 -14.21
C VAL A 145 10.46 22.31 -13.38
N THR A 146 9.85 23.31 -14.02
CA THR A 146 9.65 24.68 -13.51
C THR A 146 8.85 24.77 -12.20
N ALA A 147 8.12 23.72 -11.82
CA ALA A 147 7.32 23.65 -10.59
C ALA A 147 8.10 23.17 -9.36
N VAL A 148 9.35 22.72 -9.52
CA VAL A 148 10.10 22.05 -8.43
C VAL A 148 10.60 23.04 -7.38
N SER A 149 11.01 24.24 -7.79
CA SER A 149 11.52 25.28 -6.87
C SER A 149 10.46 25.81 -5.89
N THR A 150 9.17 25.67 -6.20
CA THR A 150 8.07 26.04 -5.30
C THR A 150 7.65 24.94 -4.34
N ILE A 151 8.00 23.67 -4.63
CA ILE A 151 7.50 22.50 -3.89
C ILE A 151 8.55 21.95 -2.93
N ILE A 152 9.85 22.09 -3.21
CA ILE A 152 10.91 21.61 -2.32
C ILE A 152 11.21 22.69 -1.27
N PRO A 153 10.87 22.49 0.02
CA PRO A 153 11.36 23.36 1.07
C PRO A 153 12.88 23.19 1.16
N GLU A 154 13.64 24.29 1.21
CA GLU A 154 15.11 24.29 1.42
C GLU A 154 15.54 23.52 2.69
N SER A 155 14.60 23.21 3.58
CA SER A 155 14.80 22.61 4.89
C SER A 155 14.75 21.07 4.95
N ILE A 156 14.39 20.34 3.88
CA ILE A 156 14.37 18.87 3.95
C ILE A 156 15.78 18.30 3.80
N LYS A 157 16.55 18.35 4.89
CA LYS A 157 17.78 17.56 5.04
C LYS A 157 17.40 16.13 5.39
N PHE A 158 17.30 15.25 4.41
CA PHE A 158 17.36 13.82 4.69
C PHE A 158 18.77 13.49 5.18
N ASN A 159 18.91 13.33 6.51
CA ASN A 159 20.11 12.74 7.10
C ASN A 159 20.16 11.26 6.69
N ASN A 160 20.72 11.00 5.51
CA ASN A 160 21.05 9.64 5.07
C ASN A 160 22.16 9.11 5.97
N LYS A 161 21.76 8.49 7.08
CA LYS A 161 22.65 7.65 7.89
C LYS A 161 22.82 6.31 7.17
N SER A 162 23.46 6.33 6.00
CA SER A 162 23.93 5.11 5.36
C SER A 162 25.34 4.79 5.88
N SER A 163 25.54 3.54 6.29
CA SER A 163 26.85 2.99 6.69
C SER A 163 27.54 2.29 5.52
N SER A 164 26.80 1.99 4.45
CA SER A 164 27.35 1.50 3.18
C SER A 164 27.76 2.69 2.31
N PRO A 165 29.05 2.82 1.92
CA PRO A 165 29.51 3.87 1.01
C PRO A 165 28.76 3.86 -0.33
N LEU A 166 28.40 2.67 -0.80
CA LEU A 166 27.65 2.46 -2.03
C LEU A 166 26.24 3.06 -1.93
N PHE A 167 25.49 2.71 -0.89
CA PHE A 167 24.17 3.28 -0.65
C PHE A 167 24.26 4.79 -0.44
N ALA A 168 25.24 5.28 0.32
CA ALA A 168 25.43 6.72 0.52
C ALA A 168 25.62 7.45 -0.82
N ASN A 169 26.40 6.90 -1.75
CA ASN A 169 26.60 7.49 -3.08
C ASN A 169 25.29 7.55 -3.88
N ILE A 170 24.55 6.44 -3.97
CA ILE A 170 23.26 6.38 -4.68
C ILE A 170 22.26 7.34 -4.03
N SER A 171 22.09 7.28 -2.71
CA SER A 171 21.14 8.11 -1.97
C SER A 171 21.44 9.60 -2.11
N ASN A 172 22.73 9.98 -2.20
CA ASN A 172 23.13 11.37 -2.41
C ASN A 172 22.76 11.86 -3.82
N LYS A 173 23.00 11.05 -4.86
CA LYS A 173 22.61 11.38 -6.25
C LYS A 173 21.08 11.52 -6.41
N LEU A 174 20.29 10.83 -5.58
CA LEU A 174 18.82 10.84 -5.64
C LEU A 174 18.15 11.74 -4.60
N SER A 175 18.90 12.33 -3.66
CA SER A 175 18.37 12.96 -2.45
C SER A 175 17.26 14.00 -2.69
N LYS A 176 17.51 15.00 -3.54
CA LYS A 176 16.53 16.05 -3.83
C LYS A 176 15.30 15.50 -4.54
N TYR A 177 15.51 14.58 -5.47
CA TYR A 177 14.42 13.98 -6.23
C TYR A 177 13.55 13.11 -5.34
N PHE A 178 14.15 12.27 -4.50
CA PHE A 178 13.42 11.49 -3.51
C PHE A 178 12.65 12.37 -2.53
N ALA A 179 13.25 13.47 -2.04
CA ALA A 179 12.58 14.39 -1.12
C ALA A 179 11.32 14.99 -1.75
N LEU A 180 11.39 15.39 -3.03
CA LEU A 180 10.23 15.84 -3.79
C LEU A 180 9.18 14.74 -3.97
N LEU A 181 9.59 13.54 -4.41
CA LEU A 181 8.66 12.43 -4.64
C LEU A 181 7.97 12.02 -3.33
N HIS A 182 8.72 11.98 -2.24
CA HIS A 182 8.19 11.67 -0.92
C HIS A 182 7.21 12.74 -0.46
N SER A 183 7.53 14.04 -0.62
CA SER A 183 6.62 15.12 -0.21
C SER A 183 5.30 15.06 -1.00
N LEU A 184 5.37 14.88 -2.33
CA LEU A 184 4.21 14.70 -3.19
C LEU A 184 3.40 13.45 -2.83
N LYS A 185 4.07 12.34 -2.52
CA LYS A 185 3.39 11.09 -2.10
C LYS A 185 2.67 11.24 -0.77
N SER A 186 3.25 11.99 0.17
CA SER A 186 2.69 12.25 1.49
C SER A 186 1.62 13.34 1.52
N ASP A 187 1.62 14.26 0.54
CA ASP A 187 0.64 15.32 0.47
C ASP A 187 -0.73 14.76 0.07
N ILE A 188 -1.61 14.71 1.05
CA ILE A 188 -3.00 14.32 0.91
C ILE A 188 -3.97 15.45 1.29
N SER A 189 -3.46 16.69 1.36
CA SER A 189 -4.21 17.85 1.84
C SER A 189 -5.45 18.14 1.00
N GLN A 190 -5.37 17.93 -0.31
CA GLN A 190 -6.46 18.18 -1.26
C GLN A 190 -7.42 17.01 -1.47
N LEU A 191 -7.08 15.81 -0.96
CA LEU A 191 -7.88 14.60 -1.18
C LEU A 191 -9.04 14.50 -0.19
N ASP A 192 -10.21 14.11 -0.68
CA ASP A 192 -11.36 13.74 0.16
C ASP A 192 -11.25 12.28 0.64
N LEU A 193 -12.17 11.81 1.49
CA LEU A 193 -12.12 10.43 2.00
C LEU A 193 -12.28 9.37 0.91
N THR A 194 -13.05 9.66 -0.13
CA THR A 194 -13.26 8.75 -1.27
C THR A 194 -11.95 8.60 -2.04
N ASP A 195 -11.31 9.73 -2.37
CA ASP A 195 -10.00 9.76 -3.03
C ASP A 195 -8.95 8.99 -2.21
N LEU A 196 -8.95 9.17 -0.88
CA LEU A 196 -8.04 8.47 0.02
C LEU A 196 -8.28 6.96 0.05
N PHE A 197 -9.53 6.52 -0.02
CA PHE A 197 -9.87 5.10 -0.08
C PHE A 197 -9.48 4.49 -1.43
N GLU A 198 -9.56 5.22 -2.53
CA GLU A 198 -9.28 4.69 -3.88
C GLU A 198 -7.78 4.72 -4.24
N LYS A 199 -7.05 5.75 -3.80
CA LYS A 199 -5.67 6.05 -4.24
C LYS A 199 -4.69 4.89 -4.12
N ASP A 200 -4.77 4.10 -3.05
CA ASP A 200 -3.97 2.88 -2.88
C ASP A 200 -4.87 1.75 -2.34
N TYR A 201 -5.88 1.42 -3.14
CA TYR A 201 -6.87 0.37 -2.88
C TYR A 201 -6.46 -1.00 -3.43
N LYS A 202 -6.81 -2.06 -2.72
CA LYS A 202 -6.81 -3.45 -3.21
C LYS A 202 -8.12 -4.14 -2.84
N LEU A 203 -8.74 -4.78 -3.82
CA LEU A 203 -9.83 -5.75 -3.62
C LEU A 203 -9.24 -7.14 -3.40
N VAL A 204 -9.73 -7.84 -2.38
CA VAL A 204 -9.31 -9.21 -2.06
C VAL A 204 -10.55 -10.10 -1.94
N SER A 205 -10.50 -11.27 -2.57
CA SER A 205 -11.55 -12.29 -2.52
C SER A 205 -11.04 -13.52 -1.79
N VAL A 206 -11.77 -13.96 -0.78
CA VAL A 206 -11.40 -15.12 0.06
C VAL A 206 -12.47 -16.18 -0.06
N LYS A 207 -12.06 -17.42 -0.31
CA LYS A 207 -12.98 -18.56 -0.26
C LYS A 207 -13.21 -18.98 1.19
N ASN A 208 -14.48 -19.09 1.57
CA ASN A 208 -14.94 -19.59 2.84
C ASN A 208 -15.92 -20.76 2.60
N GLU A 209 -15.77 -21.85 3.35
CA GLU A 209 -16.56 -23.07 3.16
C GLU A 209 -18.05 -22.88 3.43
N SER A 210 -18.40 -22.02 4.38
CA SER A 210 -19.80 -21.81 4.80
C SER A 210 -20.53 -20.76 3.96
N PHE A 211 -19.77 -19.91 3.31
CA PHE A 211 -20.25 -18.61 2.85
C PHE A 211 -19.93 -18.30 1.39
N GLY A 212 -19.15 -19.16 0.74
CA GLY A 212 -18.70 -18.93 -0.63
C GLY A 212 -17.54 -17.94 -0.67
N ILE A 213 -17.66 -16.91 -1.51
CA ILE A 213 -16.61 -15.90 -1.68
C ILE A 213 -16.93 -14.71 -0.76
N ILE A 214 -15.94 -14.29 0.02
CA ILE A 214 -15.96 -13.08 0.83
C ILE A 214 -15.03 -12.07 0.18
N ASP A 215 -15.59 -10.99 -0.34
CA ASP A 215 -14.89 -9.85 -0.89
C ASP A 215 -14.68 -8.78 0.20
N TYR A 216 -13.43 -8.38 0.38
CA TYR A 216 -13.09 -7.25 1.23
C TYR A 216 -12.09 -6.32 0.56
N GLY A 217 -12.17 -5.04 0.91
CA GLY A 217 -11.27 -4.01 0.40
C GLY A 217 -10.22 -3.61 1.42
N THR A 218 -9.03 -3.25 0.96
CA THR A 218 -7.99 -2.64 1.80
C THR A 218 -7.43 -1.38 1.15
N SER A 219 -7.36 -0.27 1.88
CA SER A 219 -6.70 0.96 1.42
C SER A 219 -5.51 1.30 2.30
N SER A 220 -4.40 1.79 1.73
CA SER A 220 -3.28 2.32 2.52
C SER A 220 -3.24 3.84 2.43
N ILE A 221 -3.24 4.53 3.58
CA ILE A 221 -3.25 5.99 3.64
C ILE A 221 -1.95 6.48 4.28
N PRO A 222 -1.17 7.36 3.61
CA PRO A 222 0.11 7.86 4.11
C PRO A 222 -0.05 8.99 5.14
N ALA A 223 -1.00 8.83 6.06
CA ALA A 223 -1.22 9.72 7.20
C ALA A 223 -1.76 8.92 8.38
N ARG A 224 -1.41 9.36 9.59
CA ARG A 224 -1.88 8.77 10.86
C ARG A 224 -3.38 9.01 11.04
N LEU A 225 -4.08 8.10 11.72
CA LEU A 225 -5.52 8.25 12.03
C LEU A 225 -5.88 9.58 12.72
N PRO A 226 -5.13 10.13 13.70
CA PRO A 226 -5.36 11.45 14.26
C PRO A 226 -5.56 12.56 13.23
N TYR A 227 -4.73 12.57 12.18
CA TYR A 227 -4.82 13.57 11.12
C TYR A 227 -6.16 13.46 10.38
N LEU A 228 -6.59 12.25 10.04
CA LEU A 228 -7.88 12.02 9.38
C LEU A 228 -9.06 12.39 10.28
N VAL A 229 -9.00 12.03 11.57
CA VAL A 229 -10.04 12.37 12.55
C VAL A 229 -10.14 13.88 12.72
N ASN A 230 -9.02 14.60 12.77
CA ASN A 230 -9.01 16.06 12.82
C ASN A 230 -9.57 16.69 11.53
N LYS A 231 -9.19 16.15 10.35
CA LYS A 231 -9.62 16.68 9.05
C LYS A 231 -11.10 16.43 8.74
N PHE A 232 -11.62 15.26 9.09
CA PHE A 232 -12.94 14.81 8.63
C PHE A 232 -13.93 14.49 9.75
N GLY A 233 -13.46 14.22 10.97
CA GLY A 233 -14.27 13.72 12.07
C GLY A 233 -14.64 12.23 11.93
N ILE A 234 -14.77 11.55 13.08
CA ILE A 234 -15.00 10.10 13.13
C ILE A 234 -16.31 9.66 12.47
N ASN A 235 -17.36 10.49 12.58
CA ASN A 235 -18.68 10.21 12.03
C ASN A 235 -18.66 10.18 10.50
N LEU A 236 -17.96 11.14 9.88
CA LEU A 236 -17.85 11.21 8.42
C LEU A 236 -16.98 10.07 7.88
N ILE A 237 -15.87 9.76 8.56
CA ILE A 237 -15.03 8.59 8.24
C ILE A 237 -15.88 7.33 8.22
N SER A 238 -16.61 7.07 9.29
CA SER A 238 -17.44 5.86 9.43
C SER A 238 -18.52 5.78 8.35
N LYS A 239 -19.23 6.90 8.11
CA LYS A 239 -20.24 7.00 7.04
C LYS A 239 -19.64 6.73 5.65
N LYS A 240 -18.45 7.27 5.37
CA LYS A 240 -17.78 7.09 4.08
C LYS A 240 -17.25 5.67 3.90
N MET A 241 -16.75 5.01 4.95
CA MET A 241 -16.39 3.59 4.89
C MET A 241 -17.57 2.72 4.51
N HIS A 242 -18.72 2.95 5.17
CA HIS A 242 -19.97 2.25 4.87
C HIS A 242 -20.41 2.47 3.41
N GLN A 243 -20.43 3.73 2.95
CA GLN A 243 -20.77 4.06 1.56
C GLN A 243 -19.81 3.40 0.56
N PHE A 244 -18.51 3.45 0.83
CA PHE A 244 -17.50 2.88 -0.05
C PHE A 244 -17.61 1.35 -0.15
N ALA A 245 -17.84 0.68 0.98
CA ALA A 245 -18.06 -0.76 1.02
C ALA A 245 -19.31 -1.17 0.22
N LEU A 246 -20.42 -0.47 0.40
CA LEU A 246 -21.66 -0.74 -0.34
C LEU A 246 -21.48 -0.52 -1.85
N SER A 247 -20.89 0.61 -2.27
CA SER A 247 -20.66 0.92 -3.69
C SER A 247 -19.75 -0.10 -4.37
N ASN A 248 -18.87 -0.76 -3.61
CA ASN A 248 -17.96 -1.77 -4.12
C ASN A 248 -18.41 -3.21 -3.86
N ASN A 249 -19.62 -3.41 -3.31
CA ASN A 249 -20.17 -4.71 -2.90
C ASN A 249 -19.25 -5.51 -1.94
N LEU A 250 -18.58 -4.81 -1.02
CA LEU A 250 -17.65 -5.41 -0.07
C LEU A 250 -18.39 -5.87 1.19
N GLN A 251 -17.97 -7.00 1.75
CA GLN A 251 -18.45 -7.48 3.05
C GLN A 251 -17.60 -6.97 4.21
N ALA A 252 -16.36 -6.56 3.94
CA ALA A 252 -15.58 -5.77 4.87
C ALA A 252 -14.74 -4.72 4.12
N PHE A 253 -14.47 -3.60 4.77
CA PHE A 253 -13.55 -2.59 4.27
C PHE A 253 -12.56 -2.21 5.36
N ILE A 254 -11.27 -2.23 5.01
CA ILE A 254 -10.18 -1.98 5.92
C ILE A 254 -9.35 -0.83 5.36
N PHE A 255 -8.91 0.10 6.19
CA PHE A 255 -7.80 0.95 5.79
C PHE A 255 -6.69 0.98 6.84
N LEU A 256 -5.46 1.02 6.33
CA LEU A 256 -4.21 1.03 7.09
C LEU A 256 -3.61 2.43 7.00
N ASN A 257 -3.51 3.09 8.14
CA ASN A 257 -2.83 4.37 8.28
C ASN A 257 -1.37 4.15 8.64
N SER A 258 -0.50 5.00 8.11
CA SER A 258 0.89 5.05 8.58
C SER A 258 1.52 6.40 8.30
N GLY A 259 2.38 6.86 9.20
CA GLY A 259 3.08 8.13 9.08
C GLY A 259 3.90 8.45 10.32
N LYS A 260 4.49 9.63 10.36
CA LYS A 260 5.18 10.14 11.56
C LYS A 260 4.25 11.08 12.32
N SER A 261 4.41 11.15 13.64
CA SER A 261 3.59 12.04 14.49
C SER A 261 3.73 13.53 14.13
N GLU A 262 4.85 13.94 13.52
CA GLU A 262 5.10 15.32 13.06
C GLU A 262 4.24 15.72 11.84
N ASP A 263 3.66 14.75 11.12
CA ASP A 263 2.73 15.02 10.01
C ASP A 263 1.42 15.69 10.52
N ILE A 264 1.21 15.72 11.85
CA ILE A 264 0.09 16.39 12.51
C ILE A 264 0.38 17.88 12.76
N SER A 265 1.64 18.27 12.97
CA SER A 265 2.01 19.62 13.45
C SER A 265 2.14 20.69 12.37
N ASN A 266 2.33 20.33 11.09
CA ASN A 266 2.51 21.32 10.03
C ASN A 266 1.22 22.08 9.63
N ASN A 267 0.07 21.76 10.22
CA ASN A 267 -1.21 22.45 9.97
C ASN A 267 -1.93 22.92 11.23
N LEU A 268 -1.32 22.86 12.41
CA LEU A 268 -1.94 23.27 13.66
C LEU A 268 -1.02 24.24 14.41
N ASN A 269 -1.36 25.53 14.36
CA ASN A 269 -0.93 26.53 15.34
C ASN A 269 -1.54 26.18 16.70
N ALA A 270 -1.00 25.20 17.39
CA ALA A 270 -1.41 24.85 18.75
C ALA A 270 -0.17 24.68 19.63
N SER A 271 0.17 25.77 20.33
CA SER A 271 1.08 25.77 21.46
C SER A 271 0.40 25.11 22.66
N THR A 272 0.79 23.90 23.04
CA THR A 272 0.68 23.46 24.43
C THR A 272 1.81 22.49 24.80
N HIS A 273 2.39 22.76 25.97
CA HIS A 273 3.46 22.00 26.60
C HIS A 273 3.01 20.61 27.01
N HIS A 274 3.32 19.62 26.18
CA HIS A 274 3.80 18.28 26.54
C HIS A 274 4.13 17.61 25.20
N GLN A 275 5.41 17.50 24.85
CA GLN A 275 5.82 16.78 23.64
C GLN A 275 5.81 15.27 23.93
N PRO A 276 4.89 14.47 23.34
CA PRO A 276 5.08 13.04 23.25
C PRO A 276 5.99 12.76 22.04
N ASP A 277 7.02 11.92 22.23
CA ASP A 277 7.98 11.41 21.23
C ASP A 277 7.80 11.95 19.80
N SER A 278 8.28 13.18 19.59
CA SER A 278 8.27 13.85 18.29
C SER A 278 9.01 12.98 17.26
N GLY A 279 8.28 12.52 16.24
CA GLY A 279 8.85 11.80 15.10
C GLY A 279 8.67 10.27 15.13
N ALA A 280 8.01 9.69 16.13
CA ALA A 280 7.73 8.25 16.14
C ALA A 280 6.83 7.84 14.96
N PHE A 281 7.27 6.82 14.21
CA PHE A 281 6.46 6.20 13.17
C PHE A 281 5.40 5.31 13.82
N GLY A 282 4.15 5.43 13.37
CA GLY A 282 3.08 4.58 13.87
C GLY A 282 2.14 4.12 12.78
N ARG A 283 1.29 3.15 13.14
CA ARG A 283 0.29 2.54 12.28
C ARG A 283 -1.04 2.39 13.01
N GLU A 284 -2.12 2.61 12.29
CA GLU A 284 -3.48 2.34 12.75
C GLU A 284 -4.24 1.51 11.72
N VAL A 285 -5.19 0.72 12.18
CA VAL A 285 -6.08 -0.09 11.34
C VAL A 285 -7.51 0.28 11.67
N SER A 286 -8.29 0.62 10.64
CA SER A 286 -9.74 0.84 10.76
C SER A 286 -10.46 -0.24 9.96
N ILE A 287 -11.48 -0.86 10.56
CA ILE A 287 -12.19 -2.00 9.98
C ILE A 287 -13.69 -1.73 10.02
N PHE A 288 -14.36 -1.83 8.89
CA PHE A 288 -15.80 -1.82 8.74
C PHE A 288 -16.29 -3.21 8.31
N PHE A 289 -17.35 -3.72 8.93
CA PHE A 289 -18.05 -4.93 8.50
C PHE A 289 -19.44 -4.58 7.98
N ALA A 290 -19.80 -5.06 6.79
CA ALA A 290 -21.08 -4.73 6.18
C ALA A 290 -22.24 -5.51 6.83
N PRO A 291 -23.20 -4.84 7.49
CA PRO A 291 -24.27 -5.50 8.25
C PRO A 291 -25.25 -6.28 7.37
N ASN A 292 -25.38 -5.93 6.08
CA ASN A 292 -26.30 -6.58 5.14
C ASN A 292 -25.73 -7.86 4.50
N SER A 293 -24.50 -8.23 4.84
CA SER A 293 -23.97 -9.53 4.48
C SER A 293 -24.45 -10.52 5.53
N GLN A 294 -25.20 -11.57 5.17
CA GLN A 294 -25.63 -12.64 6.10
C GLN A 294 -24.45 -13.40 6.78
N LEU A 295 -23.23 -12.89 6.59
CA LEU A 295 -21.92 -13.40 6.96
C LEU A 295 -21.51 -13.01 8.37
N PHE A 296 -21.81 -11.77 8.78
CA PHE A 296 -21.27 -11.17 9.98
C PHE A 296 -22.40 -10.83 10.95
N ASP A 297 -22.86 -11.81 11.72
CA ASP A 297 -23.56 -11.47 12.96
C ASP A 297 -22.58 -10.83 13.96
N ARG A 298 -23.11 -10.14 14.98
CA ARG A 298 -22.26 -9.48 15.98
C ARG A 298 -21.28 -10.43 16.69
N ALA A 299 -21.63 -11.72 16.83
CA ALA A 299 -20.75 -12.69 17.49
C ALA A 299 -19.56 -13.04 16.58
N SER A 300 -19.80 -13.25 15.28
CA SER A 300 -18.77 -13.47 14.28
C SER A 300 -17.85 -12.25 14.13
N ILE A 301 -18.39 -11.03 14.17
CA ILE A 301 -17.60 -9.79 14.14
C ILE A 301 -16.67 -9.73 15.36
N ASN A 302 -17.20 -9.91 16.57
CA ASN A 302 -16.40 -9.87 17.79
C ASN A 302 -15.30 -10.94 17.79
N ASN A 303 -15.61 -12.16 17.37
CA ASN A 303 -14.61 -13.21 17.24
C ASN A 303 -13.53 -12.86 16.21
N THR A 304 -13.90 -12.25 15.09
CA THR A 304 -12.94 -11.79 14.06
C THR A 304 -12.01 -10.73 14.61
N ILE A 305 -12.55 -9.74 15.34
CA ILE A 305 -11.77 -8.70 16.01
C ILE A 305 -10.81 -9.29 17.03
N ASP A 306 -11.28 -10.22 17.87
CA ASP A 306 -10.44 -10.88 18.87
C ASP A 306 -9.28 -11.66 18.24
N LEU A 307 -9.53 -12.34 17.11
CA LEU A 307 -8.49 -13.04 16.36
C LEU A 307 -7.48 -12.07 15.73
N LEU A 308 -7.95 -10.95 15.18
CA LEU A 308 -7.07 -9.92 14.63
C LEU A 308 -6.20 -9.25 15.71
N ALA A 309 -6.77 -8.97 16.88
CA ALA A 309 -6.03 -8.40 18.02
C ALA A 309 -4.93 -9.34 18.53
N LYS A 310 -5.16 -10.66 18.51
CA LYS A 310 -4.21 -11.69 18.93
C LYS A 310 -3.22 -12.12 17.83
N SER A 311 -3.39 -11.65 16.61
CA SER A 311 -2.50 -11.95 15.50
C SER A 311 -1.16 -11.22 15.61
N ASP A 312 -0.23 -11.50 14.70
CA ASP A 312 1.06 -10.80 14.59
C ASP A 312 0.90 -9.29 14.31
N LEU A 313 -0.30 -8.80 14.00
CA LEU A 313 -0.59 -7.38 13.87
C LEU A 313 -0.56 -6.64 15.22
N GLN A 314 -0.79 -7.35 16.33
CA GLN A 314 -0.81 -6.79 17.69
C GLN A 314 -1.74 -5.57 17.82
N LEU A 315 -2.99 -5.73 17.38
CA LEU A 315 -3.97 -4.64 17.40
C LEU A 315 -4.49 -4.38 18.81
N THR A 316 -4.50 -3.11 19.21
CA THR A 316 -5.15 -2.63 20.44
C THR A 316 -6.21 -1.60 20.10
N PRO A 317 -7.37 -1.57 20.78
CA PRO A 317 -8.38 -0.55 20.55
C PRO A 317 -7.78 0.86 20.58
N TYR A 318 -8.18 1.69 19.63
CA TYR A 318 -7.64 3.03 19.49
C TYR A 318 -8.18 3.96 20.57
N ASN A 319 -7.29 4.65 21.30
CA ASN A 319 -7.67 5.61 22.34
C ASN A 319 -7.73 7.03 21.77
N PHE A 320 -8.95 7.53 21.49
CA PHE A 320 -9.15 8.88 20.97
C PHE A 320 -8.76 10.00 21.96
N SER A 321 -8.74 9.71 23.26
CA SER A 321 -8.34 10.68 24.28
C SER A 321 -6.82 10.84 24.38
N HIS A 322 -6.06 9.80 24.02
CA HIS A 322 -4.60 9.78 24.09
C HIS A 322 -4.00 9.15 22.81
N PRO A 323 -4.05 9.86 21.67
CA PRO A 323 -3.72 9.30 20.36
C PRO A 323 -2.24 8.91 20.17
N ASN A 324 -1.36 9.36 21.06
CA ASN A 324 0.10 9.13 21.01
C ASN A 324 0.61 8.16 22.08
N ASP A 325 -0.28 7.60 22.92
CA ASP A 325 0.13 6.65 23.94
C ASP A 325 0.24 5.27 23.30
N HIS A 326 1.48 4.82 23.04
CA HIS A 326 1.78 3.49 22.52
C HIS A 326 1.47 2.47 23.63
N GLY A 327 0.19 2.07 23.68
CA GLY A 327 -0.46 1.36 24.78
C GLY A 327 0.44 0.47 25.63
N ALA A 328 0.67 0.88 26.87
CA ALA A 328 1.01 -0.05 27.93
C ALA A 328 -0.13 -1.08 28.05
N LEU A 329 0.23 -2.38 28.01
CA LEU A 329 -0.68 -3.49 28.23
C LEU A 329 -1.44 -3.31 29.55
N ALA A 330 -2.66 -2.78 29.48
CA ALA A 330 -3.63 -2.98 30.55
C ALA A 330 -4.11 -4.42 30.46
N ALA A 331 -3.40 -5.31 31.16
CA ALA A 331 -3.93 -6.60 31.57
C ALA A 331 -5.17 -6.34 32.43
N SER A 332 -6.33 -6.25 31.78
CA SER A 332 -7.61 -6.03 32.44
C SER A 332 -8.66 -6.85 31.70
N SER A 333 -9.25 -7.77 32.46
CA SER A 333 -10.36 -8.67 32.13
C SER A 333 -11.68 -7.96 31.76
N HIS A 334 -11.61 -6.75 31.21
CA HIS A 334 -12.74 -5.86 30.93
C HIS A 334 -12.73 -5.32 29.49
N ILE A 335 -12.49 -6.18 28.49
CA ILE A 335 -12.75 -5.84 27.06
C ILE A 335 -14.26 -5.56 26.82
N LYS A 336 -15.14 -5.91 27.77
CA LYS A 336 -16.59 -5.72 27.65
C LYS A 336 -17.12 -4.33 28.02
N GLN A 337 -16.34 -3.47 28.66
CA GLN A 337 -16.92 -2.29 29.33
C GLN A 337 -16.77 -0.97 28.56
N ASP A 338 -15.76 -0.78 27.72
CA ASP A 338 -15.58 0.49 26.98
C ASP A 338 -16.19 0.51 25.56
N TYR A 339 -16.71 -0.62 25.06
CA TYR A 339 -17.50 -0.62 23.80
C TYR A 339 -18.89 0.01 23.99
N ASN A 340 -19.40 0.06 25.22
CA ASN A 340 -20.77 0.47 25.51
C ASN A 340 -20.91 1.95 25.83
N ASP A 341 -19.82 2.71 26.06
CA ASP A 341 -19.92 4.15 26.40
C ASP A 341 -19.70 5.10 25.23
N ILE A 342 -19.40 4.57 24.03
CA ILE A 342 -19.51 5.30 22.75
C ILE A 342 -20.91 5.09 22.15
N ASN A 343 -21.95 5.28 22.98
CA ASN A 343 -23.38 5.12 22.70
C ASN A 343 -23.88 6.05 21.55
N GLY A 344 -23.48 5.75 20.30
CA GLY A 344 -23.96 6.48 19.13
C GLY A 344 -23.28 6.23 17.79
N LEU A 345 -22.36 5.28 17.64
CA LEU A 345 -21.91 4.87 16.31
C LEU A 345 -22.60 3.56 15.91
N GLU A 346 -23.79 3.70 15.31
CA GLU A 346 -24.55 2.69 14.55
C GLU A 346 -23.77 2.07 13.36
N ASN A 347 -22.44 2.27 13.27
CA ASN A 347 -21.73 2.24 11.99
C ASN A 347 -20.85 1.01 11.75
N ASP A 348 -20.81 0.02 12.66
CA ASP A 348 -20.02 -1.21 12.50
C ASP A 348 -18.54 -0.98 12.12
N VAL A 349 -17.96 0.14 12.60
CA VAL A 349 -16.54 0.51 12.39
C VAL A 349 -15.74 0.39 13.68
N TYR A 350 -14.55 -0.20 13.56
CA TYR A 350 -13.61 -0.49 14.64
C TYR A 350 -12.26 0.14 14.34
N PHE A 351 -11.68 0.84 15.31
CA PHE A 351 -10.41 1.55 15.17
C PHE A 351 -9.36 0.95 16.11
N PHE A 352 -8.16 0.72 15.58
CA PHE A 352 -7.06 0.08 16.31
C PHE A 352 -5.74 0.82 16.12
N THR A 353 -4.93 0.87 17.18
CA THR A 353 -3.48 1.05 17.06
C THR A 353 -2.85 -0.29 16.69
N GLN A 354 -1.92 -0.29 15.74
CA GLN A 354 -1.16 -1.48 15.34
C GLN A 354 0.24 -1.42 15.94
N ASN A 355 0.49 -2.20 16.99
CA ASN A 355 1.75 -2.14 17.73
C ASN A 355 2.92 -2.78 16.96
N ASN A 356 2.64 -3.77 16.10
CA ASN A 356 3.64 -4.25 15.15
C ASN A 356 3.76 -3.28 13.96
N THR A 357 4.55 -2.22 14.10
CA THR A 357 4.72 -1.21 13.05
C THR A 357 5.47 -1.69 11.80
N LEU A 358 6.10 -2.88 11.86
CA LEU A 358 6.75 -3.53 10.71
C LEU A 358 5.74 -4.23 9.80
N ALA A 359 4.59 -4.64 10.33
CA ALA A 359 3.53 -5.24 9.53
C ALA A 359 2.87 -4.19 8.61
N SER A 360 2.96 -4.42 7.31
CA SER A 360 2.34 -3.59 6.28
C SER A 360 1.09 -4.26 5.73
N ARG A 361 0.47 -3.66 4.69
CA ARG A 361 -0.59 -4.32 3.92
C ARG A 361 -0.19 -5.73 3.43
N LYS A 362 1.10 -5.97 3.17
CA LYS A 362 1.63 -7.31 2.77
C LYS A 362 1.47 -8.37 3.88
N GLN A 363 1.45 -7.98 5.16
CA GLN A 363 1.20 -8.88 6.31
C GLN A 363 -0.29 -8.86 6.74
N LEU A 364 -0.96 -7.72 6.59
CA LEU A 364 -2.38 -7.55 6.90
C LEU A 364 -3.26 -8.46 6.03
N ILE A 365 -3.05 -8.47 4.71
CA ILE A 365 -3.91 -9.21 3.77
C ILE A 365 -3.92 -10.72 4.08
N PRO A 366 -2.78 -11.43 4.18
CA PRO A 366 -2.79 -12.86 4.50
C PRO A 366 -3.43 -13.17 5.85
N THR A 367 -3.16 -12.33 6.87
CA THR A 367 -3.72 -12.49 8.22
C THR A 367 -5.25 -12.38 8.20
N VAL A 368 -5.78 -11.31 7.60
CA VAL A 368 -7.23 -11.09 7.46
C VAL A 368 -7.85 -12.21 6.63
N SER A 369 -7.23 -12.57 5.50
CA SER A 369 -7.73 -13.64 4.63
C SER A 369 -7.83 -14.99 5.35
N ASN A 370 -6.82 -15.35 6.14
CA ASN A 370 -6.83 -16.58 6.92
C ASN A 370 -7.90 -16.59 8.02
N ILE A 371 -8.17 -15.45 8.66
CA ILE A 371 -9.24 -15.35 9.67
C ILE A 371 -10.60 -15.45 8.99
N LEU A 372 -10.84 -14.69 7.91
CA LEU A 372 -12.11 -14.67 7.19
C LEU A 372 -12.46 -16.03 6.57
N SER A 373 -11.47 -16.80 6.09
CA SER A 373 -11.71 -18.14 5.52
C SER A 373 -12.23 -19.15 6.55
N GLN A 374 -12.02 -18.90 7.84
CA GLN A 374 -12.36 -19.81 8.94
C GLN A 374 -13.66 -19.43 9.68
N ILE A 375 -14.26 -18.28 9.36
CA ILE A 375 -15.49 -17.83 10.02
C ILE A 375 -16.62 -18.80 9.68
N LYS A 376 -17.39 -19.18 10.70
CA LYS A 376 -18.54 -20.08 10.59
C LYS A 376 -19.82 -19.33 10.93
N PRO A 377 -20.96 -19.71 10.31
CA PRO A 377 -22.26 -19.21 10.74
C PRO A 377 -22.53 -19.65 12.17
N LYS A 378 -23.20 -18.80 12.93
CA LYS A 378 -23.70 -19.16 14.26
C LYS A 378 -24.66 -20.33 14.07
N ARG A 379 -24.34 -21.50 14.65
CA ARG A 379 -25.28 -22.64 14.67
C ARG A 379 -26.61 -22.11 15.21
N SER A 380 -27.66 -22.16 14.40
CA SER A 380 -29.01 -21.96 14.92
C SER A 380 -29.20 -22.96 16.04
N GLN A 381 -29.39 -22.52 17.28
CA GLN A 381 -29.69 -23.41 18.41
C GLN A 381 -31.07 -24.10 18.30
N ASN A 382 -31.64 -24.16 17.09
CA ASN A 382 -32.90 -24.83 16.79
C ASN A 382 -32.65 -26.01 15.83
N SER A 383 -31.95 -27.03 16.31
CA SER A 383 -32.22 -28.39 15.87
C SER A 383 -32.97 -29.04 17.04
N PRO A 384 -34.29 -29.27 16.97
CA PRO A 384 -34.95 -30.10 17.96
C PRO A 384 -34.29 -31.48 17.89
N ASN A 385 -33.86 -31.99 19.04
CA ASN A 385 -33.39 -33.37 19.16
C ASN A 385 -34.45 -34.28 18.52
N LEU A 386 -34.06 -34.98 17.46
CA LEU A 386 -34.76 -36.13 16.92
C LEU A 386 -34.41 -37.37 17.74
#